data_AF-A0A4S8KY12-F1
#
_entry.id   AF-A0A4S8KY12-F1
#
_cell.length_a   1.000
_cell.length_b   1.000
_cell.length_c   1.000
_cell.angle_alpha   90.00
_cell.angle_beta   90.00
_cell.angle_gamma   90.00
#
_symmetry.space_group_name_H-M   'P 1'
#
loop_
_entity.id
_entity.type
_entity.pdbx_description
1 polymer ?
#
loop_
_entity_poly.entity_id
_entity_poly.type
_entity_poly.pdbx_seq_one_letter_code
_entity_poly.pdbx_strand_id
1 'polypeptide(L)'
;PSEASGVSLSSYEEQTAAANVPDSEIEVPGVLWLLEPYHTTQTTKYSGTLQELHKNTLPFKTMTAFAHYSLYWTNGKKVFVDLQCM
;
A
#
# COMPACT_ATOMS: atom_id res chain seq x y z
N PRO A 1 -2.17 -12.09 -6.77
CA PRO A 1 -1.67 -10.89 -7.48
C PRO A 1 -2.81 -9.94 -7.88
N SER A 2 -2.78 -8.71 -7.38
CA SER A 2 -3.71 -7.64 -7.77
C SER A 2 -2.95 -6.58 -8.57
N GLU A 3 -3.60 -5.81 -9.43
CA GLU A 3 -2.95 -4.67 -10.13
C GLU A 3 -2.19 -3.74 -9.17
N ALA A 4 -2.68 -3.58 -7.94
CA ALA A 4 -2.04 -2.78 -6.90
C ALA A 4 -0.64 -3.28 -6.47
N SER A 5 -0.30 -4.55 -6.68
CA SER A 5 1.01 -5.10 -6.33
C SER A 5 2.06 -4.90 -7.43
N GLY A 6 1.67 -4.46 -8.62
CA GLY A 6 2.59 -4.32 -9.77
C GLY A 6 3.21 -5.62 -10.25
N VAL A 7 2.72 -6.77 -9.78
CA VAL A 7 3.21 -8.12 -10.14
C VAL A 7 2.20 -8.76 -11.07
N SER A 8 2.61 -9.07 -12.30
CA SER A 8 1.77 -9.82 -13.24
C SER A 8 1.52 -11.23 -12.73
N LEU A 9 0.38 -11.83 -13.11
CA LEU A 9 0.06 -13.22 -12.78
C LEU A 9 1.19 -14.17 -13.26
N SER A 10 1.72 -13.93 -14.46
CA SER A 10 2.84 -14.69 -15.02
C SER A 10 4.11 -14.61 -14.16
N SER A 11 4.44 -13.43 -13.64
CA SER A 11 5.60 -13.23 -12.77
C SER A 11 5.43 -13.96 -11.43
N TYR A 12 4.20 -13.99 -10.89
CA TYR A 12 3.87 -14.75 -9.69
C TYR A 12 3.96 -16.27 -9.91
N GLU A 13 3.48 -16.77 -11.05
CA GLU A 13 3.54 -18.20 -11.41
C GLU A 13 4.98 -18.68 -11.64
N GLU A 14 5.81 -17.90 -12.33
CA GLU A 14 7.23 -18.21 -12.53
C GLU A 14 8.01 -18.28 -11.19
N GLN A 15 7.70 -17.38 -10.25
CA GLN A 15 8.33 -17.35 -8.92
C GLN A 15 7.91 -18.51 -8.03
N THR A 16 6.63 -18.90 -8.07
CA THR A 16 6.12 -20.04 -7.29
C THR A 16 6.58 -21.38 -7.87
N ALA A 17 6.78 -21.47 -9.19
CA ALA A 17 7.38 -22.63 -9.83
C ALA A 17 8.86 -22.81 -9.44
N ALA A 18 9.63 -21.72 -9.35
CA ALA A 18 11.04 -21.75 -8.93
C ALA A 18 11.22 -22.18 -7.47
N ALA A 19 10.25 -21.92 -6.59
CA ALA A 19 10.26 -22.36 -5.19
C ALA A 19 10.13 -23.89 -5.01
N ASN A 20 9.80 -24.65 -6.06
CA ASN A 20 9.74 -26.11 -6.04
C ASN A 20 11.01 -26.80 -6.56
N VAL A 21 12.04 -26.03 -6.94
CA VAL A 21 13.33 -26.56 -7.37
C VAL A 21 14.25 -26.67 -6.15
N PRO A 22 14.90 -27.83 -5.92
CA PRO A 22 15.85 -27.98 -4.82
C PRO A 22 16.97 -26.92 -4.90
N ASP A 23 17.34 -26.37 -3.73
CA ASP A 23 18.23 -25.21 -3.48
C ASP A 23 19.58 -25.16 -4.24
N SER A 24 19.95 -26.18 -5.00
CA SER A 24 21.29 -26.33 -5.57
C SER A 24 21.54 -25.64 -6.92
N GLU A 25 20.55 -25.08 -7.61
CA GLU A 25 20.76 -24.54 -8.97
C GLU A 25 20.07 -23.21 -9.33
N ILE A 26 19.45 -22.50 -8.39
CA ILE A 26 18.70 -21.28 -8.73
C ILE A 26 19.04 -20.10 -7.78
N GLU A 27 19.95 -19.23 -8.20
CA GLU A 27 20.06 -17.85 -7.67
C GLU A 27 18.90 -17.00 -8.22
N VAL A 28 17.66 -17.30 -7.84
CA VAL A 28 16.56 -16.35 -8.06
C VAL A 28 16.47 -15.49 -6.82
N PRO A 29 16.59 -14.16 -6.92
CA PRO A 29 16.33 -13.28 -5.79
C PRO A 29 14.88 -13.49 -5.36
N GLY A 30 14.70 -14.19 -4.23
CA GLY A 30 13.39 -14.52 -3.69
C GLY A 30 12.58 -13.24 -3.46
N VAL A 31 11.33 -13.23 -3.93
CA VAL A 31 10.43 -12.11 -3.70
C VAL A 31 9.88 -12.18 -2.28
N LEU A 32 10.13 -11.14 -1.49
CA LEU A 32 9.56 -11.00 -0.16
C LEU A 32 8.16 -10.37 -0.27
N TRP A 33 7.14 -11.14 0.13
CA TRP A 33 5.77 -10.66 0.20
C TRP A 33 5.46 -10.07 1.58
N LEU A 34 4.86 -8.89 1.62
CA LEU A 34 4.30 -8.31 2.84
C LEU A 34 2.85 -8.78 2.98
N LEU A 35 2.51 -9.35 4.14
CA LEU A 35 1.17 -9.84 4.44
C LEU A 35 0.52 -8.95 5.50
N GLU A 36 -0.76 -8.65 5.31
CA GLU A 36 -1.61 -7.97 6.28
C GLU A 36 -2.87 -8.80 6.56
N PRO A 37 -3.56 -8.60 7.70
CA PRO A 37 -4.84 -9.25 7.97
C PRO A 37 -5.87 -8.99 6.87
N TYR A 38 -6.70 -9.99 6.55
CA TYR A 38 -7.79 -9.80 5.60
C TYR A 38 -8.88 -8.91 6.20
N HIS A 39 -9.24 -7.85 5.48
CA HIS A 39 -10.33 -6.95 5.84
C HIS A 39 -11.57 -7.23 4.99
N THR A 40 -12.75 -7.21 5.60
CA THR A 40 -14.04 -7.54 4.94
C THR A 40 -14.78 -6.32 4.41
N THR A 41 -14.33 -5.10 4.75
CA THR A 41 -15.03 -3.85 4.48
C THR A 41 -14.46 -3.11 3.27
N GLN A 42 -15.29 -2.27 2.65
CA GLN A 42 -14.90 -1.50 1.48
C GLN A 42 -13.91 -0.39 1.86
N THR A 43 -12.77 -0.34 1.17
CA THR A 43 -11.76 0.69 1.37
C THR A 43 -12.31 2.09 1.14
N THR A 44 -12.22 2.93 2.17
CA THR A 44 -12.50 4.36 2.11
C THR A 44 -11.20 5.11 1.90
N LYS A 45 -11.09 5.80 0.76
CA LYS A 45 -10.01 6.75 0.47
C LYS A 45 -10.36 8.12 1.05
N TYR A 46 -9.50 8.63 1.93
CA TYR A 46 -9.64 9.95 2.57
C TYR A 46 -8.82 11.02 1.85
N SER A 47 -7.65 10.67 1.32
CA SER A 47 -6.84 11.54 0.46
C SER A 47 -6.14 10.71 -0.61
N GLY A 48 -5.77 11.32 -1.73
CA GLY A 48 -4.82 10.76 -2.70
C GLY A 48 -3.46 11.44 -2.60
N THR A 49 -2.47 10.92 -3.33
CA THR A 49 -1.13 11.54 -3.38
C THR A 49 -1.14 12.95 -3.97
N LEU A 50 -1.96 13.18 -4.99
CA LEU A 50 -2.08 14.47 -5.69
C LEU A 50 -3.53 15.00 -5.73
N GLN A 51 -4.45 14.33 -5.04
CA GLN A 51 -5.87 14.64 -5.12
C GLN A 51 -6.46 14.79 -3.72
N GLU A 52 -7.04 15.96 -3.47
CA GLU A 52 -7.82 16.20 -2.27
C GLU A 52 -9.28 15.80 -2.50
N LEU A 53 -9.78 14.91 -1.64
CA LEU A 53 -11.18 14.51 -1.63
C LEU A 53 -11.95 15.46 -0.71
N HIS A 54 -12.66 16.41 -1.31
CA HIS A 54 -13.41 17.42 -0.58
C HIS A 54 -14.74 16.84 -0.05
N LYS A 55 -14.68 16.10 1.06
CA LYS A 55 -15.89 15.64 1.78
C LYS A 55 -16.00 16.29 3.15
N ASN A 56 -17.20 16.75 3.49
CA ASN A 56 -17.46 17.51 4.71
C ASN A 56 -17.96 16.62 5.87
N THR A 57 -17.33 15.47 6.08
CA THR A 57 -17.64 14.58 7.23
C THR A 57 -16.52 14.60 8.25
N LEU A 58 -16.82 14.30 9.51
CA LEU A 58 -15.84 14.32 10.59
C LEU A 58 -14.62 13.43 10.29
N PRO A 59 -14.76 12.17 9.81
CA PRO A 59 -13.60 11.35 9.47
C PRO A 59 -12.68 11.96 8.41
N PHE A 60 -13.25 12.55 7.34
CA PHE A 60 -12.45 13.20 6.30
C PHE A 60 -11.70 14.41 6.83
N LYS A 61 -12.35 15.25 7.64
CA LYS A 61 -11.69 16.39 8.30
C LYS A 61 -10.57 15.94 9.23
N THR A 62 -10.79 14.89 10.01
CA THR A 62 -9.79 14.34 10.92
C THR A 62 -8.56 13.83 10.15
N MET A 63 -8.76 13.10 9.04
CA MET A 63 -7.66 12.59 8.23
C MET A 63 -6.90 13.71 7.51
N THR A 64 -7.60 14.72 6.98
CA THR A 64 -6.96 15.92 6.42
C THR A 64 -6.16 16.69 7.48
N ALA A 65 -6.72 16.85 8.67
CA ALA A 65 -6.02 17.51 9.79
C ALA A 65 -4.76 16.72 10.22
N PHE A 66 -4.81 15.38 10.19
CA PHE A 66 -3.64 14.54 10.45
C PHE A 66 -2.54 14.75 9.40
N ALA A 67 -2.89 14.79 8.11
CA ALA A 67 -1.93 15.06 7.04
C ALA A 67 -1.24 16.42 7.26
N HIS A 68 -2.02 17.48 7.53
CA HIS A 68 -1.49 18.80 7.87
C HIS A 68 -0.60 18.80 9.12
N TYR A 69 -1.03 18.13 10.19
CA TYR A 69 -0.28 18.00 11.42
C TYR A 69 1.07 17.32 11.18
N SER A 70 1.13 16.27 10.37
CA SER A 70 2.38 15.56 10.07
C SER A 70 3.41 16.45 9.38
N LEU A 71 2.97 17.31 8.46
CA LEU A 71 3.82 18.29 7.80
C LEU A 71 4.34 19.33 8.79
N TYR A 72 3.44 19.85 9.63
CA TYR A 72 3.82 20.80 10.68
C TYR A 72 4.83 20.20 11.67
N TRP A 73 4.53 19.01 12.20
CA TRP A 73 5.36 18.31 13.18
C TRP A 73 6.77 18.01 12.67
N THR A 74 6.89 17.70 11.38
CA THR A 74 8.18 17.40 10.75
C THR A 74 8.90 18.66 10.25
N ASN A 75 8.43 19.86 10.60
CA ASN A 75 8.93 21.15 10.11
C ASN A 75 9.00 21.19 8.58
N GLY A 76 7.95 20.72 7.92
CA GLY A 76 7.83 20.71 6.46
C GLY A 76 8.57 19.59 5.74
N LYS A 77 9.18 18.63 6.45
CA LYS A 77 10.05 17.61 5.82
C LYS A 77 9.28 16.42 5.23
N LYS A 78 8.17 16.02 5.85
CA LYS A 78 7.40 14.84 5.45
C LYS A 78 5.91 15.13 5.58
N VAL A 79 5.12 14.54 4.70
CA VAL A 79 3.66 14.54 4.80
C VAL A 79 3.17 13.13 4.53
N PHE A 80 2.23 12.66 5.34
CA PHE A 80 1.52 11.42 5.07
C PHE A 80 0.26 11.73 4.25
N VAL A 81 0.26 11.26 3.01
CA VAL A 81 -0.84 11.37 2.04
C VAL A 81 -1.25 9.97 1.57
N ASP A 82 -2.22 9.90 0.66
CA ASP A 82 -2.86 8.63 0.25
C ASP A 82 -3.49 7.87 1.42
N LEU A 83 -4.14 8.63 2.31
CA LEU A 83 -4.75 8.10 3.51
C LEU A 83 -5.98 7.28 3.12
N GLN A 84 -5.97 6.01 3.50
CA GLN A 84 -7.06 5.08 3.26
C GLN A 84 -7.22 4.15 4.46
N CYS A 85 -8.45 3.71 4.68
CA CYS A 85 -8.77 2.68 5.66
C CYS A 85 -9.74 1.70 5.02
N MET A 86 -9.64 0.42 5.39
CA MET A 86 -10.68 -0.55 5.08
C MET A 86 -11.85 -0.42 6.06
#